data_AF-A0A2J4ZI35-F1
#
_entry.id   AF-A0A2J4ZI35-F1
#
_cell.length_a   1.000
_cell.length_b   1.000
_cell.length_c   1.000
_cell.angle_alpha   90.00
_cell.angle_beta   90.00
_cell.angle_gamma   90.00
#
_symmetry.space_group_name_H-M   'P 1'
#
loop_
_entity.id
_entity.type
_entity.pdbx_description
1 polymer ?
#
loop_
_entity_poly.entity_id
_entity_poly.type
_entity_poly.pdbx_seq_one_letter_code
_entity_poly.pdbx_strand_id
1 'polypeptide(L)'
;MTIYNGLFEPKKSAIKDCGAVQLAIAIDAPNKKVAESIMTGKLWESYPANGDNYFKPKLWEHVEGQPLPTVGQFDESFAQQHTFDGEKWVSTAQDSA
;
A
#
# COMPACT_ATOMS: atom_id res chain seq x y z
N MET A 1 -14.36 3.19 -13.00
CA MET A 1 -13.29 2.17 -13.03
C MET A 1 -13.21 1.56 -11.64
N THR A 2 -12.68 0.35 -11.49
CA THR A 2 -12.56 -0.28 -10.17
C THR A 2 -11.32 0.30 -9.48
N ILE A 3 -11.47 0.70 -8.23
CA ILE A 3 -10.35 1.13 -7.39
C ILE A 3 -9.76 -0.10 -6.71
N TYR A 4 -8.44 -0.23 -6.78
CA TYR A 4 -7.69 -1.27 -6.09
C TYR A 4 -6.81 -0.64 -5.02
N ASN A 5 -6.82 -1.22 -3.82
CA ASN A 5 -5.93 -0.87 -2.73
C ASN A 5 -4.63 -1.67 -2.81
N GLY A 6 -3.51 -1.01 -2.54
CA GLY A 6 -2.18 -1.60 -2.45
C GLY A 6 -1.54 -1.30 -1.11
N LEU A 7 -0.94 -2.31 -0.48
CA LEU A 7 -0.07 -2.17 0.68
C LEU A 7 1.30 -2.77 0.37
N PHE A 8 2.34 -1.94 0.37
CA PHE A 8 3.72 -2.37 0.25
C PHE A 8 4.34 -2.54 1.63
N GLU A 9 4.77 -3.76 1.91
CA GLU A 9 5.51 -4.08 3.12
C GLU A 9 7.02 -4.01 2.84
N PRO A 10 7.79 -3.27 3.65
CA PRO A 10 9.23 -3.24 3.51
C PRO A 10 9.83 -4.59 3.94
N LYS A 11 10.95 -4.95 3.30
CA LYS A 11 11.78 -6.08 3.69
C LYS A 11 12.37 -5.82 5.08
N LYS A 12 12.57 -6.88 5.87
CA LYS A 12 13.15 -6.78 7.22
C LYS A 12 14.53 -6.10 7.25
N SER A 13 15.33 -6.26 6.19
CA SER A 13 16.62 -5.56 6.05
C SER A 13 16.43 -4.06 5.88
N ALA A 14 15.52 -3.63 4.97
CA ALA A 14 15.26 -2.23 4.72
C ALA A 14 14.75 -1.46 5.96
N ILE A 15 13.94 -2.11 6.80
CA ILE A 15 13.52 -1.52 8.08
C ILE A 15 14.75 -1.23 8.96
N LYS A 16 15.70 -2.16 9.03
CA LYS A 16 16.92 -2.02 9.86
C LYS A 16 17.93 -1.04 9.27
N ASP A 17 18.10 -1.06 7.95
CA ASP A 17 19.18 -0.36 7.27
C ASP A 17 18.86 1.12 7.02
N CYS A 18 17.59 1.43 6.72
CA CYS A 18 17.17 2.79 6.37
C CYS A 18 15.84 3.24 6.96
N GLY A 19 15.24 2.44 7.86
CA GLY A 19 14.00 2.82 8.53
C GLY A 19 12.77 2.79 7.61
N ALA A 20 12.78 1.96 6.55
CA ALA A 20 11.66 1.87 5.62
C ALA A 20 10.34 1.54 6.35
N VAL A 21 9.27 2.24 5.98
CA VAL A 21 7.91 2.11 6.55
C VAL A 21 6.97 1.49 5.53
N GLN A 22 5.77 1.07 5.96
CA GLN A 22 4.75 0.58 5.03
C GLN A 22 4.20 1.71 4.16
N LEU A 23 3.84 1.40 2.91
CA LEU A 23 3.26 2.35 1.98
C LEU A 23 1.88 1.89 1.51
N ALA A 24 0.85 2.71 1.73
CA ALA A 24 -0.49 2.48 1.19
C ALA A 24 -0.69 3.28 -0.11
N ILE A 25 -1.45 2.74 -1.05
CA ILE A 25 -1.83 3.42 -2.29
C ILE A 25 -3.19 2.91 -2.78
N ALA A 26 -3.94 3.74 -3.48
CA ALA A 26 -5.12 3.32 -4.24
C ALA A 26 -4.93 3.64 -5.72
N ILE A 27 -5.39 2.76 -6.62
CA ILE A 27 -5.28 2.95 -8.08
C ILE A 27 -6.58 2.58 -8.78
N ASP A 28 -7.07 3.48 -9.61
CA ASP A 28 -8.07 3.16 -10.63
C ASP A 28 -7.46 2.28 -11.73
N ALA A 29 -8.03 1.11 -11.95
CA ALA A 29 -7.58 0.19 -12.99
C ALA A 29 -8.74 -0.66 -13.54
N PRO A 30 -8.61 -1.19 -14.77
CA PRO A 30 -9.60 -2.09 -15.34
C PRO A 30 -9.56 -3.50 -14.73
N ASN A 31 -8.45 -3.88 -14.06
CA ASN A 31 -8.31 -5.16 -13.38
C ASN A 31 -7.10 -5.17 -12.42
N LYS A 32 -7.06 -6.18 -11.55
CA LYS A 32 -6.00 -6.41 -10.56
C LYS A 32 -4.58 -6.43 -11.15
N LYS A 33 -4.37 -7.06 -12.30
CA LYS A 33 -3.03 -7.15 -12.92
C LYS A 33 -2.51 -5.78 -13.37
N VAL A 34 -3.39 -4.96 -13.94
CA VAL A 34 -3.04 -3.59 -14.35
C VAL A 34 -2.77 -2.73 -13.12
N ALA A 35 -3.57 -2.87 -12.05
CA ALA A 35 -3.33 -2.17 -10.79
C ALA A 35 -1.94 -2.50 -10.19
N GLU A 36 -1.57 -3.78 -10.10
CA GLU A 36 -0.23 -4.21 -9.60
C GLU A 36 0.91 -3.54 -10.40
N SER A 37 0.80 -3.55 -11.74
CA SER A 37 1.80 -2.93 -12.61
C SER A 37 1.92 -1.42 -12.39
N ILE A 38 0.80 -0.70 -12.29
CA ILE A 38 0.79 0.74 -12.05
C ILE A 38 1.37 1.07 -10.67
N MET A 39 0.95 0.34 -9.62
CA MET A 39 1.47 0.53 -8.26
C MET A 39 2.97 0.29 -8.18
N THR A 40 3.46 -0.76 -8.85
CA THR A 40 4.90 -1.07 -8.92
C THR A 40 5.66 0.02 -9.67
N GLY A 41 5.13 0.51 -10.80
CA GLY A 41 5.71 1.63 -11.53
C GLY A 41 5.82 2.89 -10.66
N LYS A 42 4.74 3.23 -9.94
CA LYS A 42 4.73 4.36 -9.00
C LYS A 42 5.73 4.20 -7.86
N LEU A 43 5.93 2.98 -7.35
CA LEU A 43 6.95 2.70 -6.33
C LEU A 43 8.33 3.09 -6.85
N TRP A 44 8.66 2.69 -8.08
CA TRP A 44 9.93 3.05 -8.72
C TRP A 44 10.06 4.55 -9.03
N GLU A 45 8.96 5.22 -9.39
CA GLU A 45 8.95 6.67 -9.61
C GLU A 45 9.17 7.45 -8.30
N SER A 46 8.50 7.03 -7.22
CA SER A 46 8.52 7.74 -5.93
C SER A 46 9.75 7.40 -5.08
N TYR A 47 10.23 6.16 -5.19
CA TYR A 47 11.33 5.61 -4.39
C TYR A 47 12.38 4.92 -5.28
N PRO A 48 13.02 5.63 -6.25
CA PRO A 48 13.89 5.02 -7.26
C PRO A 48 15.08 4.25 -6.69
N ALA A 49 15.64 4.70 -5.57
CA ALA A 49 16.75 4.02 -4.89
C ALA A 49 16.29 2.86 -3.98
N ASN A 50 15.02 2.83 -3.60
CA ASN A 50 14.49 1.97 -2.55
C ASN A 50 13.34 1.07 -3.05
N GLY A 51 13.04 1.03 -4.35
CA GLY A 51 11.94 0.20 -4.86
C GLY A 51 12.11 -1.28 -4.54
N ASP A 52 13.35 -1.79 -4.59
CA ASP A 52 13.67 -3.17 -4.21
C ASP A 52 13.70 -3.39 -2.68
N ASN A 53 13.46 -2.36 -1.86
CA ASN A 53 13.33 -2.53 -0.42
C ASN A 53 11.96 -3.08 -0.01
N TYR A 54 11.02 -3.21 -0.95
CA TYR A 54 9.65 -3.64 -0.69
C TYR A 54 9.34 -4.98 -1.33
N PHE A 55 8.40 -5.70 -0.74
CA PHE A 55 7.74 -6.82 -1.42
C PHE A 55 6.76 -6.31 -2.47
N LYS A 56 6.25 -7.22 -3.31
CA LYS A 56 5.08 -6.94 -4.16
C LYS A 56 3.91 -6.44 -3.29
N PRO A 57 3.05 -5.54 -3.83
CA PRO A 57 1.95 -5.03 -3.05
C PRO A 57 0.96 -6.14 -2.71
N LYS A 58 0.49 -6.17 -1.46
CA LYS A 58 -0.78 -6.82 -1.15
C LYS A 58 -1.89 -6.01 -1.83
N LEU A 59 -2.78 -6.68 -2.56
CA LEU A 59 -3.67 -6.04 -3.52
C LEU A 59 -5.08 -6.60 -3.44
N TRP A 60 -6.08 -5.72 -3.30
CA TRP A 60 -7.51 -6.07 -3.21
C TRP A 60 -8.39 -4.96 -3.79
N GLU A 61 -9.64 -5.29 -4.12
CA GLU A 61 -10.61 -4.30 -4.60
C GLU A 61 -11.12 -3.44 -3.45
N HIS A 62 -11.28 -2.15 -3.69
CA HIS A 62 -11.89 -1.26 -2.73
C HIS A 62 -13.40 -1.51 -2.67
N VAL A 63 -13.93 -1.55 -1.44
CA VAL A 63 -15.35 -1.66 -1.15
C VAL A 63 -15.84 -0.33 -0.61
N GLU A 64 -16.96 0.16 -1.15
CA GLU A 64 -17.57 1.42 -0.71
C GLU A 64 -17.81 1.42 0.81
N GLY A 65 -17.50 2.54 1.46
CA GLY A 65 -17.60 2.70 2.91
C GLY A 65 -16.37 2.23 3.70
N GLN A 66 -15.36 1.64 3.06
CA GLN A 66 -14.04 1.40 3.66
C GLN A 66 -13.18 2.67 3.61
N PRO A 67 -12.19 2.83 4.51
CA PRO A 67 -11.22 3.90 4.37
C PRO A 67 -10.41 3.73 3.07
N LEU A 68 -9.99 4.84 2.48
CA LEU A 68 -9.33 4.87 1.18
C LEU A 68 -8.18 5.89 1.22
N PRO A 69 -6.92 5.51 0.96
CA PRO A 69 -5.83 6.46 0.80
C PRO A 69 -6.01 7.26 -0.49
N THR A 70 -5.26 8.36 -0.63
CA THR A 70 -5.33 9.21 -1.83
C THR A 70 -5.05 8.41 -3.11
N VAL A 71 -5.99 8.41 -4.05
CA VAL A 71 -5.86 7.67 -5.31
C VAL A 71 -4.69 8.22 -6.13
N GLY A 72 -3.80 7.33 -6.57
CA GLY A 72 -2.65 7.65 -7.41
C GLY A 72 -1.38 8.06 -6.65
N GLN A 73 -1.43 8.17 -5.31
CA GLN A 73 -0.32 8.63 -4.48
C GLN A 73 -0.08 7.68 -3.30
N PHE A 74 1.18 7.59 -2.87
CA PHE A 74 1.51 6.86 -1.65
C PHE A 74 1.12 7.67 -0.42
N ASP A 75 0.57 6.98 0.57
CA ASP A 75 0.15 7.55 1.86
C ASP A 75 0.76 6.73 3.00
N GLU A 76 1.89 7.21 3.51
CA GLU A 76 2.60 6.61 4.65
C GLU A 76 1.79 6.75 5.95
N SER A 77 1.10 7.88 6.14
CA SER A 77 0.32 8.14 7.36
C SER A 77 -0.87 7.20 7.45
N PHE A 78 -1.53 6.96 6.31
CA PHE A 78 -2.59 5.97 6.22
C PHE A 78 -2.10 4.57 6.56
N ALA A 79 -0.93 4.16 6.07
CA ALA A 79 -0.32 2.86 6.35
C ALA A 79 0.20 2.70 7.81
N GLN A 80 0.37 3.80 8.55
CA GLN A 80 0.63 3.76 9.99
C GLN A 80 -0.64 3.52 10.80
N GLN A 81 -1.78 4.03 10.32
CA GLN A 81 -3.07 3.99 11.00
C GLN A 81 -3.95 2.80 10.55
N HIS A 82 -3.63 2.18 9.43
CA HIS A 82 -4.38 1.07 8.84
C HIS A 82 -3.44 -0.01 8.32
N THR A 83 -3.86 -1.25 8.47
CA THR A 83 -3.21 -2.42 7.88
C THR A 83 -4.22 -3.28 7.12
N PHE A 84 -3.75 -4.32 6.44
CA PHE A 84 -4.58 -5.23 5.67
C PHE A 84 -4.78 -6.54 6.42
N ASP A 85 -6.04 -6.93 6.66
CA ASP A 85 -6.40 -8.18 7.35
C ASP A 85 -6.48 -9.41 6.42
N GLY A 86 -6.40 -9.21 5.10
CA GLY A 86 -6.62 -10.25 4.10
C GLY A 86 -7.79 -9.94 3.16
N GLU A 87 -8.69 -9.04 3.56
CA GLU A 87 -9.88 -8.65 2.78
C GLU A 87 -10.03 -7.14 2.65
N LYS A 88 -9.71 -6.37 3.71
CA LYS A 88 -9.94 -4.92 3.78
C LYS A 88 -8.92 -4.20 4.67
N TRP A 89 -9.03 -2.88 4.66
CA TRP A 89 -8.31 -2.05 5.61
C TRP A 89 -8.91 -2.20 7.00
N VAL A 90 -8.05 -2.38 8.00
CA VAL A 90 -8.41 -2.39 9.43
C VAL A 90 -7.54 -1.39 10.15
N SER A 91 -8.12 -0.63 11.08
CA SER A 91 -7.37 0.36 11.84
C SER A 91 -6.41 -0.32 12.82
N THR A 92 -5.17 0.15 12.84
CA THR A 92 -4.14 -0.31 13.79
C THR A 92 -4.32 0.28 15.20
N ALA A 93 -5.23 1.25 15.34
CA ALA A 93 -5.54 1.93 16.59
C ALA A 93 -6.41 1.12 17.59
N GLN A 94 -6.83 -0.10 17.23
CA GLN A 94 -7.54 -1.02 18.14
C GLN A 94 -6.60 -2.13 18.63
N ASP A 95 -5.68 -1.78 19.54
CA ASP A 95 -5.09 -2.70 20.54
C ASP A 95 -4.26 -1.88 21.56
N SER A 96 -4.91 -0.86 22.13
CA SER A 96 -4.40 -0.13 23.30
C SER A 96 -5.58 0.14 24.24
N ALA A 97 -6.15 -0.93 24.79
CA ALA A 97 -7.09 -0.89 25.91
C ALA A 97 -6.70 -1.97 26.92
#